data_AF-A0A9E5DFZ2-F1
#
_entry.id   AF-A0A9E5DFZ2-F1
#
_cell.length_a   1.000
_cell.length_b   1.000
_cell.length_c   1.000
_cell.angle_alpha   90.00
_cell.angle_beta   90.00
_cell.angle_gamma   90.00
#
_symmetry.space_group_name_H-M   'P 1'
#
loop_
_entity.id
_entity.type
_entity.pdbx_description
1 polymer ?
#
loop_
_entity_poly.entity_id
_entity_poly.type
_entity_poly.pdbx_seq_one_letter_code
_entity_poly.pdbx_strand_id
1 'polypeptide(L)'
;MKKILVPLHVSGLWIPFKSRDLVETGSYGAGLNLDLYVEAYAEIGECGIYLNNMRVLEEQSGRICRDSGLSILVRAQSPVGLGKGFGVSASLLIAHALAAFHARRLPSLKALQEAHVVEVEYSTGLGDVLSEYTGGFALRLKPGAPGIGLAHRVLLHEKPLLVVAELPWSEPTGRMLSRISSGLYEEAYTFFRRVVETEDLADFFHYSQVFTRRIFDYKPVDDLLKKARGVISYYLKKAALIVWVERESASNVVELLEERGLKVFKSTISDRGVTVDNTSESPEKGKPAYKGKTG
;
A
#
# COMPACT_ATOMS: atom_id res chain seq x y z
N MET A 1 23.22 -0.49 -5.57
CA MET A 1 21.84 -0.64 -6.08
C MET A 1 21.00 0.46 -5.46
N LYS A 2 20.05 1.06 -6.18
CA LYS A 2 19.18 2.10 -5.58
C LYS A 2 18.09 1.41 -4.77
N LYS A 3 17.86 1.88 -3.54
CA LYS A 3 16.76 1.39 -2.69
C LYS A 3 15.48 2.11 -3.12
N ILE A 4 14.42 1.36 -3.38
CA ILE A 4 13.09 1.91 -3.66
C ILE A 4 12.23 1.62 -2.45
N LEU A 5 11.64 2.66 -1.87
CA LEU A 5 10.74 2.57 -0.73
C LEU A 5 9.34 2.94 -1.20
N VAL A 6 8.37 2.05 -1.03
CA VAL A 6 6.97 2.31 -1.34
C VAL A 6 6.14 2.15 -0.08
N PRO A 7 5.39 3.16 0.37
CA PRO A 7 4.52 3.03 1.54
C PRO A 7 3.39 2.03 1.23
N LEU A 8 2.96 1.28 2.25
CA LEU A 8 1.82 0.39 2.12
C LEU A 8 0.52 1.20 2.13
N HIS A 9 -0.35 0.96 1.16
CA HIS A 9 -1.64 1.64 1.06
C HIS A 9 -2.82 0.76 1.46
N VAL A 10 -3.76 1.33 2.22
CA VAL A 10 -5.03 0.68 2.57
C VAL A 10 -6.20 1.60 2.26
N SER A 11 -7.07 1.19 1.34
CA SER A 11 -8.31 1.91 1.03
C SER A 11 -9.38 1.63 2.09
N GLY A 12 -10.03 2.70 2.56
CA GLY A 12 -11.26 2.61 3.36
C GLY A 12 -12.52 2.82 2.53
N LEU A 13 -12.43 3.58 1.44
CA LEU A 13 -13.50 3.81 0.46
C LEU A 13 -12.97 3.63 -0.96
N TRP A 14 -13.71 2.96 -1.83
CA TRP A 14 -13.36 2.82 -3.25
C TRP A 14 -14.59 2.69 -4.13
N ILE A 15 -14.55 3.37 -5.28
CA ILE A 15 -15.60 3.33 -6.30
C ILE A 15 -14.91 3.09 -7.64
N PRO A 16 -15.02 1.87 -8.22
CA PRO A 16 -14.31 1.51 -9.44
C PRO A 16 -14.87 2.29 -10.63
N PHE A 17 -13.97 2.73 -11.50
CA PHE A 17 -14.30 3.36 -12.78
C PHE A 17 -13.51 2.66 -13.87
N LYS A 18 -14.23 2.06 -14.84
CA LYS A 18 -13.63 1.38 -15.98
C LYS A 18 -13.72 2.28 -17.22
N SER A 19 -12.59 2.52 -17.85
CA SER A 19 -12.49 3.13 -19.18
C SER A 19 -12.12 2.07 -20.21
N ARG A 20 -12.22 2.41 -21.50
CA ARG A 20 -11.65 1.60 -22.59
C ARG A 20 -10.13 1.65 -22.56
N ASP A 21 -9.56 2.76 -22.12
CA ASP A 21 -8.13 2.91 -21.91
C ASP A 21 -7.75 2.49 -20.48
N LEU A 22 -6.72 1.65 -20.36
CA LEU A 22 -6.23 1.16 -19.07
C LEU A 22 -5.61 2.29 -18.25
N VAL A 23 -5.00 3.30 -18.86
CA VAL A 23 -4.44 4.45 -18.11
C VAL A 23 -5.50 5.38 -17.54
N GLU A 24 -6.73 5.36 -18.09
CA GLU A 24 -7.87 6.12 -17.58
C GLU A 24 -8.73 5.32 -16.60
N THR A 25 -8.60 3.99 -16.63
CA THR A 25 -9.25 3.11 -15.67
C THR A 25 -8.66 3.34 -14.29
N GLY A 26 -9.51 3.36 -13.26
CA GLY A 26 -9.06 3.50 -11.89
C GLY A 26 -10.20 3.50 -10.88
N SER A 27 -10.10 4.32 -9.84
CA SER A 27 -11.17 4.45 -8.84
C SER A 27 -11.20 5.84 -8.22
N TYR A 28 -12.41 6.31 -7.90
CA TYR A 28 -12.57 7.30 -6.84
C TYR A 28 -12.40 6.64 -5.47
N GLY A 29 -12.16 7.43 -4.42
CA GLY A 29 -12.20 6.95 -3.04
C GLY A 29 -11.05 7.47 -2.20
N ALA A 30 -10.92 6.91 -1.00
CA ALA A 30 -10.02 7.42 0.02
C ALA A 30 -9.25 6.27 0.71
N GLY A 31 -8.01 6.52 1.10
CA GLY A 31 -7.16 5.53 1.76
C GLY A 31 -5.94 6.13 2.45
N LEU A 32 -5.31 5.33 3.29
CA LEU A 32 -4.15 5.72 4.08
C LEU A 32 -2.89 5.06 3.53
N ASN A 33 -1.86 5.85 3.28
CA ASN A 33 -0.49 5.35 3.13
C ASN A 33 0.14 5.25 4.52
N LEU A 34 0.46 4.04 4.94
CA LEU A 34 1.00 3.74 6.26
C LEU A 34 2.50 4.07 6.30
N ASP A 35 3.01 4.42 7.48
CA ASP A 35 4.44 4.46 7.76
C ASP A 35 4.98 3.04 7.98
N LEU A 36 4.78 2.21 6.95
CA LEU A 36 5.22 0.83 6.77
C LEU A 36 5.49 0.68 5.28
N TYR A 37 6.58 0.03 4.90
CA TYR A 37 7.07 0.08 3.53
C TYR A 37 7.32 -1.30 2.95
N VAL A 38 7.16 -1.40 1.63
CA VAL A 38 7.91 -2.35 0.83
C VAL A 38 9.27 -1.72 0.54
N GLU A 39 10.33 -2.43 0.94
CA GLU A 39 11.70 -2.06 0.61
C GLU A 39 12.20 -2.93 -0.53
N ALA A 40 12.55 -2.33 -1.66
CA ALA A 40 12.95 -3.06 -2.86
C ALA A 40 14.34 -2.64 -3.35
N TYR A 41 15.10 -3.63 -3.79
CA TYR A 41 16.38 -3.49 -4.48
C TYR A 41 16.26 -4.14 -5.84
N ALA A 42 16.81 -3.48 -6.87
CA ALA A 42 16.72 -3.96 -8.23
C ALA A 42 18.10 -4.02 -8.90
N GLU A 43 18.29 -5.02 -9.75
CA GLU A 43 19.46 -5.22 -10.59
C GLU A 43 19.07 -5.67 -12.00
N ILE A 44 19.92 -5.36 -12.97
CA ILE A 44 19.78 -5.90 -14.33
C ILE A 44 20.16 -7.37 -14.29
N GLY A 45 19.29 -8.25 -14.78
CA GLY A 45 19.48 -9.69 -14.67
C GLY A 45 18.28 -10.47 -15.18
N GLU A 46 17.98 -11.60 -14.54
CA GLU A 46 16.75 -12.35 -14.82
C GLU A 46 15.51 -11.48 -14.53
N CYS A 47 14.50 -11.52 -15.40
CA CYS A 47 13.24 -10.84 -15.13
C CYS A 47 12.49 -11.53 -13.99
N GLY A 48 12.13 -10.80 -12.93
CA GLY A 48 11.29 -11.34 -11.87
C GLY A 48 11.23 -10.48 -10.61
N ILE A 49 10.33 -10.87 -9.70
CA ILE A 49 10.13 -10.23 -8.40
C ILE A 49 10.18 -11.30 -7.31
N TYR A 50 11.04 -11.08 -6.32
CA TYR A 50 11.05 -11.84 -5.07
C TYR A 50 10.53 -10.97 -3.93
N LEU A 51 9.50 -11.42 -3.24
CA LEU A 51 8.98 -10.82 -2.01
C LEU A 51 9.29 -11.76 -0.84
N ASN A 52 10.03 -11.29 0.16
CA ASN A 52 10.42 -12.10 1.33
C ASN A 52 10.97 -13.48 0.93
N ASN A 53 11.85 -13.49 -0.09
CA ASN A 53 12.48 -14.68 -0.71
C ASN A 53 11.55 -15.60 -1.54
N MET A 54 10.29 -15.25 -1.72
CA MET A 54 9.36 -15.98 -2.58
C MET A 54 9.19 -15.29 -3.93
N ARG A 55 9.30 -16.05 -5.04
CA ARG A 55 9.03 -15.51 -6.38
C ARG A 55 7.53 -15.25 -6.53
N VAL A 56 7.17 -14.06 -6.98
CA VAL A 56 5.78 -13.58 -7.09
C VAL A 56 5.58 -12.79 -8.37
N LEU A 57 4.32 -12.60 -8.78
CA LEU A 57 3.93 -11.72 -9.89
C LEU A 57 4.67 -12.03 -11.20
N GLU A 58 4.81 -13.32 -11.54
CA GLU A 58 5.61 -13.76 -12.68
C GLU A 58 5.11 -13.20 -14.02
N GLU A 59 3.78 -13.21 -14.22
CA GLU A 59 3.19 -12.71 -15.45
C GLU A 59 3.34 -11.19 -15.57
N GLN A 60 3.08 -10.47 -14.47
CA GLN A 60 3.17 -9.02 -14.38
C GLN A 60 4.61 -8.51 -14.55
N SER A 61 5.58 -9.15 -13.90
CA SER A 61 7.00 -8.82 -14.07
C SER A 61 7.45 -9.08 -15.51
N GLY A 62 7.08 -10.22 -16.09
CA GLY A 62 7.32 -10.52 -17.49
C GLY A 62 6.71 -9.48 -18.44
N ARG A 63 5.52 -8.97 -18.13
CA ARG A 63 4.87 -7.89 -18.90
C ARG A 63 5.70 -6.61 -18.87
N ILE A 64 6.13 -6.16 -17.68
CA ILE A 64 6.96 -4.95 -17.53
C ILE A 64 8.33 -5.12 -18.23
N CYS A 65 8.97 -6.28 -18.11
CA CYS A 65 10.26 -6.52 -18.78
C CYS A 65 10.14 -6.48 -20.31
N ARG A 66 9.04 -7.00 -20.88
CA ARG A 66 8.79 -6.92 -22.32
C ARG A 66 8.61 -5.48 -22.78
N ASP A 67 7.81 -4.68 -22.08
CA ASP A 67 7.49 -3.31 -22.50
C ASP A 67 8.66 -2.35 -22.26
N SER A 68 9.35 -2.54 -21.15
CA SER A 68 10.60 -1.84 -20.90
C SER A 68 11.74 -2.37 -21.75
N GLY A 69 11.66 -3.52 -22.43
CA GLY A 69 12.76 -4.11 -23.20
C GLY A 69 14.02 -4.41 -22.37
N LEU A 70 13.89 -4.52 -21.04
CA LEU A 70 15.00 -4.77 -20.12
C LEU A 70 14.56 -5.73 -19.01
N SER A 71 15.33 -6.79 -18.82
CA SER A 71 15.11 -7.75 -17.74
C SER A 71 15.68 -7.22 -16.42
N ILE A 72 14.80 -7.07 -15.43
CA ILE A 72 15.12 -6.59 -14.10
C ILE A 72 14.73 -7.64 -13.07
N LEU A 73 15.64 -7.90 -12.13
CA LEU A 73 15.34 -8.67 -10.94
C LEU A 73 15.08 -7.72 -9.77
N VAL A 74 13.90 -7.82 -9.16
CA VAL A 74 13.56 -7.09 -7.93
C VAL A 74 13.60 -8.05 -6.75
N ARG A 75 14.29 -7.66 -5.69
CA ARG A 75 14.26 -8.29 -4.37
C ARG A 75 13.67 -7.32 -3.37
N ALA A 76 12.53 -7.69 -2.81
CA ALA A 76 11.74 -6.85 -1.93
C ALA A 76 11.47 -7.53 -0.58
N GLN A 77 11.40 -6.71 0.46
CA GLN A 77 10.95 -7.10 1.79
C GLN A 77 9.67 -6.32 2.14
N SER A 78 8.70 -6.99 2.75
CA SER A 78 7.49 -6.34 3.26
C SER A 78 7.12 -6.90 4.63
N PRO A 79 6.69 -6.03 5.57
CA PRO A 79 6.16 -6.47 6.84
C PRO A 79 4.83 -7.23 6.69
N VAL A 80 4.15 -7.21 5.55
CA VAL A 80 2.85 -7.89 5.35
C VAL A 80 2.85 -8.74 4.09
N GLY A 81 1.92 -9.69 4.01
CA GLY A 81 1.78 -10.60 2.89
C GLY A 81 1.16 -9.96 1.63
N LEU A 82 1.51 -10.51 0.47
CA LEU A 82 0.86 -10.19 -0.81
C LEU A 82 -0.64 -10.58 -0.77
N GLY A 83 -1.49 -9.73 -1.36
CA GLY A 83 -2.93 -10.02 -1.48
C GLY A 83 -3.76 -9.72 -0.23
N LYS A 84 -3.13 -9.25 0.85
CA LYS A 84 -3.76 -9.03 2.16
C LYS A 84 -4.54 -7.72 2.31
N GLY A 85 -4.46 -6.82 1.32
CA GLY A 85 -5.19 -5.54 1.30
C GLY A 85 -4.34 -4.30 1.55
N PHE A 86 -3.01 -4.48 1.64
CA PHE A 86 -2.01 -3.43 1.94
C PHE A 86 -1.31 -2.84 0.70
N GLY A 87 -1.85 -3.01 -0.51
CA GLY A 87 -1.24 -2.44 -1.71
C GLY A 87 0.09 -3.08 -2.17
N VAL A 88 0.57 -4.14 -1.50
CA VAL A 88 1.87 -4.78 -1.79
C VAL A 88 2.09 -5.11 -3.28
N SER A 89 1.06 -5.53 -4.03
CA SER A 89 1.22 -5.80 -5.46
C SER A 89 1.59 -4.54 -6.24
N ALA A 90 0.87 -3.44 -6.02
CA ALA A 90 1.17 -2.14 -6.59
C ALA A 90 2.58 -1.67 -6.19
N SER A 91 2.97 -1.84 -4.94
CA SER A 91 4.30 -1.46 -4.46
C SER A 91 5.43 -2.20 -5.18
N LEU A 92 5.27 -3.50 -5.39
CA LEU A 92 6.24 -4.33 -6.12
C LEU A 92 6.32 -3.95 -7.60
N LEU A 93 5.18 -3.67 -8.23
CA LEU A 93 5.13 -3.26 -9.64
C LEU A 93 5.67 -1.85 -9.85
N ILE A 94 5.43 -0.92 -8.92
CA ILE A 94 6.07 0.40 -8.89
C ILE A 94 7.59 0.23 -8.84
N ALA A 95 8.11 -0.56 -7.90
CA ALA A 95 9.54 -0.76 -7.77
C ALA A 95 10.16 -1.38 -9.04
N HIS A 96 9.50 -2.39 -9.61
CA HIS A 96 9.96 -3.06 -10.82
C HIS A 96 9.96 -2.13 -12.05
N ALA A 97 8.86 -1.41 -12.28
CA ALA A 97 8.76 -0.47 -13.40
C ALA A 97 9.75 0.70 -13.25
N LEU A 98 9.87 1.30 -12.06
CA LEU A 98 10.84 2.37 -11.81
C LEU A 98 12.27 1.90 -12.08
N ALA A 99 12.64 0.70 -11.62
CA ALA A 99 13.95 0.13 -11.87
C ALA A 99 14.24 -0.05 -13.37
N ALA A 100 13.31 -0.67 -14.10
CA ALA A 100 13.47 -0.94 -15.53
C ALA A 100 13.56 0.34 -16.37
N PHE A 101 12.67 1.30 -16.12
CA PHE A 101 12.61 2.54 -16.89
C PHE A 101 13.78 3.46 -16.54
N HIS A 102 14.17 3.58 -15.26
CA HIS A 102 15.33 4.40 -14.87
C HIS A 102 16.64 3.83 -15.44
N ALA A 103 16.80 2.50 -15.48
CA ALA A 103 17.97 1.88 -16.12
C ALA A 103 18.07 2.23 -17.62
N ARG A 104 16.93 2.47 -18.27
CA ARG A 104 16.84 2.97 -19.65
C ARG A 104 16.81 4.49 -19.79
N ARG A 105 16.97 5.24 -18.69
CA ARG A 105 16.86 6.71 -18.65
C ARG A 105 15.51 7.23 -19.14
N LEU A 106 14.43 6.47 -18.92
CA LEU A 106 13.06 6.87 -19.20
C LEU A 106 12.43 7.60 -18.01
N PRO A 107 11.41 8.45 -18.22
CA PRO A 107 10.77 9.21 -17.15
C PRO A 107 10.08 8.32 -16.11
N SER A 108 10.18 8.69 -14.82
CA SER A 108 9.50 8.01 -13.71
C SER A 108 7.98 7.97 -13.88
N LEU A 109 7.37 9.03 -14.43
CA LEU A 109 5.94 9.07 -14.72
C LEU A 109 5.50 7.92 -15.64
N LYS A 110 6.32 7.55 -16.63
CA LYS A 110 6.03 6.44 -17.53
C LYS A 110 6.12 5.08 -16.84
N ALA A 111 7.10 4.90 -15.94
CA ALA A 111 7.16 3.72 -15.09
C ALA A 111 5.93 3.57 -14.18
N LEU A 112 5.47 4.67 -13.58
CA LEU A 112 4.29 4.65 -12.72
C LEU A 112 3.01 4.35 -13.50
N GLN A 113 2.91 4.87 -14.73
CA GLN A 113 1.82 4.52 -15.66
C GLN A 113 1.86 3.04 -16.04
N GLU A 114 3.05 2.50 -16.32
CA GLU A 114 3.23 1.07 -16.62
C GLU A 114 2.80 0.19 -15.44
N ALA A 115 3.26 0.50 -14.22
CA ALA A 115 2.86 -0.22 -13.01
C ALA A 115 1.34 -0.20 -12.81
N HIS A 116 0.70 0.95 -13.05
CA HIS A 116 -0.77 1.07 -13.00
C HIS A 116 -1.46 0.23 -14.07
N VAL A 117 -1.03 0.31 -15.33
CA VAL A 117 -1.63 -0.45 -16.44
C VAL A 117 -1.57 -1.95 -16.15
N VAL A 118 -0.44 -2.44 -15.64
CA VAL A 118 -0.29 -3.84 -15.25
C VAL A 118 -1.21 -4.22 -14.08
N GLU A 119 -1.39 -3.36 -13.07
CA GLU A 119 -2.38 -3.61 -12.01
C GLU A 119 -3.82 -3.75 -12.55
N VAL A 120 -4.19 -2.88 -13.50
CA VAL A 120 -5.52 -2.89 -14.12
C VAL A 120 -5.70 -4.10 -15.03
N GLU A 121 -4.73 -4.38 -15.91
CA GLU A 121 -4.74 -5.50 -16.86
C GLU A 121 -4.94 -6.84 -16.14
N TYR A 122 -4.23 -7.04 -15.03
CA TYR A 122 -4.29 -8.26 -14.23
C TYR A 122 -5.36 -8.22 -13.12
N SER A 123 -6.20 -7.17 -13.09
CA SER A 123 -7.31 -7.02 -12.13
C SER A 123 -6.90 -7.15 -10.65
N THR A 124 -5.68 -6.71 -10.32
CA THR A 124 -5.14 -6.79 -8.95
C THR A 124 -5.47 -5.55 -8.12
N GLY A 125 -5.61 -4.39 -8.75
CA GLY A 125 -5.94 -3.12 -8.11
C GLY A 125 -6.29 -2.01 -9.11
N LEU A 126 -6.96 -0.96 -8.62
CA LEU A 126 -7.47 0.15 -9.44
C LEU A 126 -6.99 1.54 -8.98
N GLY A 127 -6.33 1.62 -7.83
CA GLY A 127 -5.89 2.92 -7.33
C GLY A 127 -4.85 2.86 -6.24
N ASP A 128 -4.24 1.70 -6.00
CA ASP A 128 -3.13 1.58 -5.06
C ASP A 128 -1.89 2.30 -5.63
N VAL A 129 -1.58 2.16 -6.93
CA VAL A 129 -0.45 2.87 -7.57
C VAL A 129 -0.57 4.39 -7.45
N LEU A 130 -1.76 4.96 -7.72
CA LEU A 130 -1.97 6.40 -7.60
C LEU A 130 -1.87 6.87 -6.13
N SER A 131 -2.39 6.09 -5.18
CA SER A 131 -2.28 6.40 -3.76
C SER A 131 -0.86 6.31 -3.23
N GLU A 132 -0.11 5.26 -3.58
CA GLU A 132 1.28 5.02 -3.17
C GLU A 132 2.25 6.01 -3.83
N TYR A 133 1.92 6.49 -5.03
CA TYR A 133 2.61 7.64 -5.63
C TYR A 133 2.37 8.94 -4.85
N THR A 134 1.15 9.14 -4.35
CA THR A 134 0.74 10.38 -3.68
C THR A 134 1.21 10.47 -2.22
N GLY A 135 1.16 9.35 -1.49
CA GLY A 135 1.42 9.31 -0.06
C GLY A 135 0.30 9.92 0.79
N GLY A 136 0.47 9.89 2.11
CA GLY A 136 -0.45 10.48 3.09
C GLY A 136 -1.83 9.84 3.15
N PHE A 137 -2.76 10.62 3.70
CA PHE A 137 -4.18 10.36 3.55
C PHE A 137 -4.61 10.81 2.15
N ALA A 138 -4.80 9.85 1.25
CA ALA A 138 -4.98 10.09 -0.17
C ALA A 138 -6.47 10.04 -0.58
N LEU A 139 -6.95 11.12 -1.20
CA LEU A 139 -8.27 11.24 -1.80
C LEU A 139 -8.14 11.18 -3.33
N ARG A 140 -8.62 10.11 -3.95
CA ARG A 140 -8.60 9.93 -5.41
C ARG A 140 -9.81 10.64 -6.02
N LEU A 141 -9.58 11.87 -6.47
CA LEU A 141 -10.59 12.79 -6.99
C LEU A 141 -10.92 12.53 -8.47
N LYS A 142 -9.99 11.94 -9.23
CA LYS A 142 -10.19 11.54 -10.63
C LYS A 142 -9.54 10.17 -10.87
N PRO A 143 -10.27 9.19 -11.44
CA PRO A 143 -9.70 7.89 -11.81
C PRO A 143 -8.58 8.00 -12.85
N GLY A 144 -7.64 7.07 -12.80
CA GLY A 144 -6.56 6.92 -13.78
C GLY A 144 -5.19 6.75 -13.14
N ALA A 145 -4.21 6.44 -13.98
CA ALA A 145 -2.80 6.32 -13.61
C ALA A 145 -2.21 7.66 -13.16
N PRO A 146 -1.03 7.67 -12.49
CA PRO A 146 -0.28 8.89 -12.24
C PRO A 146 -0.11 9.75 -13.51
N GLY A 147 -0.40 11.05 -13.40
CA GLY A 147 -0.41 12.02 -14.51
C GLY A 147 -1.71 12.07 -15.33
N ILE A 148 -2.63 11.11 -15.16
CA ILE A 148 -3.95 11.07 -15.81
C ILE A 148 -5.07 11.23 -14.78
N GLY A 149 -5.01 10.42 -13.73
CA GLY A 149 -5.83 10.54 -12.52
C GLY A 149 -5.33 11.67 -11.62
N LEU A 150 -6.16 12.03 -10.64
CA LEU A 150 -5.88 13.07 -9.66
C LEU A 150 -6.10 12.50 -8.27
N ALA A 151 -5.08 12.61 -7.42
CA ALA A 151 -5.20 12.38 -6.00
C ALA A 151 -4.72 13.59 -5.20
N HIS A 152 -5.48 13.94 -4.17
CA HIS A 152 -5.15 14.96 -3.20
C HIS A 152 -4.64 14.30 -1.92
N ARG A 153 -3.54 14.82 -1.38
CA ARG A 153 -3.00 14.40 -0.08
C ARG A 153 -3.46 15.39 0.99
N VAL A 154 -4.34 14.95 1.88
CA VAL A 154 -4.84 15.77 2.98
C VAL A 154 -3.70 16.15 3.92
N LEU A 155 -3.66 17.42 4.30
CA LEU A 155 -2.69 17.95 5.26
C LEU A 155 -3.25 17.87 6.67
N LEU A 156 -2.96 16.77 7.37
CA LEU A 156 -3.42 16.56 8.73
C LEU A 156 -2.65 17.43 9.73
N HIS A 157 -3.37 18.08 10.64
CA HIS A 157 -2.77 18.82 11.77
C HIS A 157 -2.03 17.88 12.72
N GLU A 158 -2.63 16.73 13.01
CA GLU A 158 -2.05 15.70 13.86
C GLU A 158 -2.20 14.34 13.19
N LYS A 159 -1.13 13.54 13.26
CA LYS A 159 -1.17 12.19 12.72
C LYS A 159 -1.75 11.22 13.74
N PRO A 160 -2.62 10.28 13.32
CA PRO A 160 -3.15 9.26 14.20
C PRO A 160 -2.04 8.29 14.62
N LEU A 161 -2.18 7.70 15.81
CA LEU A 161 -1.47 6.47 16.12
C LEU A 161 -2.32 5.30 15.63
N LEU A 162 -1.73 4.45 14.79
CA LEU A 162 -2.39 3.30 14.21
C LEU A 162 -1.77 2.01 14.76
N VAL A 163 -2.62 1.05 15.11
CA VAL A 163 -2.25 -0.35 15.27
C VAL A 163 -2.78 -1.09 14.05
N VAL A 164 -1.85 -1.67 13.30
CA VAL A 164 -2.11 -2.34 12.02
C VAL A 164 -1.90 -3.83 12.21
N ALA A 165 -2.83 -4.65 11.76
CA ALA A 165 -2.70 -6.10 11.85
C ALA A 165 -3.05 -6.82 10.54
N GLU A 166 -2.33 -7.90 10.26
CA GLU A 166 -2.68 -8.85 9.21
C GLU A 166 -3.51 -9.99 9.81
N LEU A 167 -4.76 -10.08 9.36
CA LEU A 167 -5.69 -11.14 9.73
C LEU A 167 -5.38 -12.44 8.97
N PRO A 168 -5.68 -13.60 9.56
CA PRO A 168 -5.27 -14.90 9.00
C PRO A 168 -6.03 -15.28 7.72
N TRP A 169 -7.10 -14.56 7.37
CA TRP A 169 -7.87 -14.83 6.16
C TRP A 169 -7.21 -14.31 4.88
N SER A 170 -7.67 -14.82 3.75
CA SER A 170 -7.25 -14.38 2.43
C SER A 170 -8.41 -14.51 1.45
N GLU A 171 -8.58 -13.50 0.61
CA GLU A 171 -9.58 -13.51 -0.45
C GLU A 171 -9.03 -12.81 -1.71
N PRO A 172 -9.18 -13.43 -2.91
CA PRO A 172 -8.85 -12.77 -4.18
C PRO A 172 -9.65 -11.48 -4.41
N THR A 173 -9.01 -10.43 -4.94
CA THR A 173 -9.66 -9.12 -5.18
C THR A 173 -10.92 -9.25 -6.02
N GLY A 174 -10.87 -10.00 -7.13
CA GLY A 174 -12.02 -10.17 -8.03
C GLY A 174 -13.24 -10.79 -7.36
N ARG A 175 -13.03 -11.73 -6.42
CA ARG A 175 -14.12 -12.36 -5.65
C ARG A 175 -14.76 -11.41 -4.65
N MET A 176 -13.96 -10.55 -4.02
CA MET A 176 -14.47 -9.49 -3.14
C MET A 176 -15.30 -8.48 -3.94
N LEU A 177 -14.78 -8.02 -5.08
CA LEU A 177 -15.44 -7.01 -5.92
C LEU A 177 -16.77 -7.51 -6.52
N SER A 178 -16.89 -8.80 -6.84
CA SER A 178 -18.12 -9.34 -7.43
C SER A 178 -19.33 -9.35 -6.49
N ARG A 179 -19.12 -9.14 -5.19
CA ARG A 179 -20.20 -9.06 -4.19
C ARG A 179 -20.71 -7.64 -3.95
N ILE A 180 -20.00 -6.62 -4.44
CA ILE A 180 -20.35 -5.22 -4.20
C ILE A 180 -21.33 -4.78 -5.29
N SER A 181 -22.55 -4.45 -4.89
CA SER A 181 -23.59 -3.98 -5.80
C SER A 181 -23.34 -2.55 -6.27
N SER A 182 -23.91 -2.17 -7.41
CA SER A 182 -23.90 -0.77 -7.88
C SER A 182 -24.48 0.19 -6.84
N GLY A 183 -25.59 -0.19 -6.20
CA GLY A 183 -26.20 0.63 -5.14
C GLY A 183 -25.27 0.89 -3.95
N LEU A 184 -24.44 -0.09 -3.57
CA LEU A 184 -23.44 0.11 -2.52
C LEU A 184 -22.29 1.02 -2.98
N TYR A 185 -21.92 1.01 -4.26
CA TYR A 185 -20.96 1.97 -4.81
C TYR A 185 -21.51 3.40 -4.89
N GLU A 186 -22.79 3.58 -5.24
CA GLU A 186 -23.43 4.90 -5.21
C GLU A 186 -23.45 5.47 -3.79
N GLU A 187 -23.80 4.64 -2.80
CA GLU A 187 -23.75 5.00 -1.39
C GLU A 187 -22.31 5.36 -0.96
N ALA A 188 -21.32 4.55 -1.31
CA ALA A 188 -19.90 4.83 -1.05
C ALA A 188 -19.42 6.14 -1.70
N TYR A 189 -19.95 6.48 -2.88
CA TYR A 189 -19.65 7.75 -3.54
C TYR A 189 -20.18 8.95 -2.74
N THR A 190 -21.37 8.84 -2.12
CA THR A 190 -21.89 9.89 -1.24
C THR A 190 -21.01 10.08 0.00
N PHE A 191 -20.53 8.99 0.60
CA PHE A 191 -19.59 9.05 1.71
C PHE A 191 -18.25 9.66 1.32
N PHE A 192 -17.72 9.23 0.16
CA PHE A 192 -16.48 9.78 -0.38
C PHE A 192 -16.58 11.30 -0.59
N ARG A 193 -17.70 11.80 -1.13
CA ARG A 193 -17.93 13.23 -1.27
C ARG A 193 -17.90 13.97 0.06
N ARG A 194 -18.48 13.40 1.12
CA ARG A 194 -18.39 13.99 2.47
C ARG A 194 -16.96 14.07 2.96
N VAL A 195 -16.18 13.00 2.82
CA VAL A 195 -14.75 12.99 3.19
C VAL A 195 -13.93 14.00 2.39
N VAL A 196 -14.26 14.22 1.11
CA VAL A 196 -13.62 15.27 0.29
C VAL A 196 -14.02 16.67 0.77
N GLU A 197 -15.27 16.87 1.19
CA GLU A 197 -15.77 18.16 1.70
C GLU A 197 -15.18 18.51 3.07
N THR A 198 -15.00 17.53 3.95
CA THR A 198 -14.56 17.76 5.33
C THR A 198 -13.06 17.56 5.54
N GLU A 199 -12.41 16.74 4.71
CA GLU A 199 -11.03 16.27 4.90
C GLU A 199 -10.77 15.69 6.30
N ASP A 200 -11.82 15.27 7.00
CA ASP A 200 -11.77 14.84 8.38
C ASP A 200 -11.47 13.34 8.49
N LEU A 201 -10.50 13.01 9.34
CA LEU A 201 -10.07 11.63 9.51
C LEU A 201 -11.12 10.78 10.23
N ALA A 202 -11.88 11.35 11.17
CA ALA A 202 -12.94 10.64 11.87
C ALA A 202 -14.11 10.32 10.94
N ASP A 203 -14.50 11.26 10.08
CA ASP A 203 -15.46 11.02 8.99
C ASP A 203 -14.97 9.90 8.07
N PHE A 204 -13.71 9.94 7.65
CA PHE A 204 -13.13 8.87 6.82
C PHE A 204 -13.23 7.50 7.50
N PHE A 205 -12.83 7.39 8.76
CA PHE A 205 -12.90 6.14 9.50
C PHE A 205 -14.35 5.67 9.71
N HIS A 206 -15.26 6.58 10.05
CA HIS A 206 -16.69 6.29 10.22
C HIS A 206 -17.29 5.73 8.92
N TYR A 207 -17.12 6.45 7.81
CA TYR A 207 -17.66 6.03 6.52
C TYR A 207 -16.99 4.77 5.97
N SER A 208 -15.69 4.60 6.22
CA SER A 208 -14.98 3.35 5.89
C SER A 208 -15.60 2.17 6.63
N GLN A 209 -15.96 2.31 7.91
CA GLN A 209 -16.68 1.26 8.63
C GLN A 209 -18.04 0.97 8.02
N VAL A 210 -18.85 2.00 7.80
CA VAL A 210 -20.21 1.84 7.25
C VAL A 210 -20.17 1.09 5.93
N PHE A 211 -19.26 1.48 5.04
CA PHE A 211 -19.08 0.84 3.74
C PHE A 211 -18.52 -0.58 3.86
N THR A 212 -17.40 -0.77 4.55
CA THR A 212 -16.69 -2.06 4.52
C THR A 212 -17.35 -3.13 5.39
N ARG A 213 -18.17 -2.77 6.39
CA ARG A 213 -19.03 -3.73 7.13
C ARG A 213 -20.09 -4.38 6.25
N ARG A 214 -20.42 -3.77 5.11
CA ARG A 214 -21.32 -4.36 4.09
C ARG A 214 -20.61 -5.40 3.20
N ILE A 215 -19.28 -5.53 3.35
CA ILE A 215 -18.41 -6.31 2.47
C ILE A 215 -17.69 -7.42 3.24
N PHE A 216 -17.21 -7.13 4.46
CA PHE A 216 -16.42 -8.04 5.28
C PHE A 216 -17.15 -8.43 6.56
N ASP A 217 -16.84 -9.61 7.08
CA ASP A 217 -17.29 -10.03 8.41
C ASP A 217 -16.42 -9.35 9.49
N TYR A 218 -17.05 -8.44 10.22
CA TYR A 218 -16.42 -7.72 11.31
C TYR A 218 -16.50 -8.47 12.64
N LYS A 219 -17.36 -9.49 12.78
CA LYS A 219 -17.64 -10.15 14.06
C LYS A 219 -16.37 -10.61 14.80
N PRO A 220 -15.37 -11.25 14.15
CA PRO A 220 -14.17 -11.69 14.85
C PRO A 220 -13.35 -10.52 15.43
N VAL A 221 -13.35 -9.38 14.72
CA VAL A 221 -12.61 -8.18 15.11
C VAL A 221 -13.38 -7.38 16.16
N ASP A 222 -14.70 -7.25 16.01
CA ASP A 222 -15.59 -6.64 17.00
C ASP A 222 -15.46 -7.39 18.35
N ASP A 223 -15.47 -8.73 18.32
CA ASP A 223 -15.31 -9.57 19.52
C ASP A 223 -13.94 -9.47 20.17
N LEU A 224 -12.91 -9.13 19.38
CA LEU A 224 -11.55 -8.92 19.86
C LEU A 224 -11.42 -7.52 20.48
N LEU A 225 -11.76 -6.48 19.72
CA LEU A 225 -11.56 -5.08 20.10
C LEU A 225 -12.53 -4.58 21.17
N LYS A 226 -13.68 -5.23 21.39
CA LYS A 226 -14.59 -4.87 22.51
C LYS A 226 -13.94 -4.94 23.90
N LYS A 227 -12.83 -5.70 24.03
CA LYS A 227 -12.06 -5.83 25.27
C LYS A 227 -10.94 -4.80 25.39
N ALA A 228 -10.59 -4.14 24.29
CA ALA A 228 -9.56 -3.12 24.27
C ALA A 228 -10.08 -1.80 24.81
N ARG A 229 -9.21 -1.05 25.48
CA ARG A 229 -9.45 0.35 25.84
C ARG A 229 -8.80 1.27 24.81
N GLY A 230 -9.29 2.49 24.68
CA GLY A 230 -8.71 3.54 23.82
C GLY A 230 -8.68 3.23 22.32
N VAL A 231 -9.55 2.34 21.84
CA VAL A 231 -9.82 2.21 20.40
C VAL A 231 -10.76 3.34 19.99
N ILE A 232 -10.28 4.25 19.13
CA ILE A 232 -11.04 5.39 18.63
C ILE A 232 -11.95 4.91 17.48
N SER A 233 -11.37 4.20 16.50
CA SER A 233 -12.08 3.66 15.35
C SER A 233 -11.24 2.59 14.65
N TYR A 234 -11.82 1.79 13.77
CA TYR A 234 -11.07 0.83 12.96
C TYR A 234 -11.84 0.45 11.71
N TYR A 235 -11.16 -0.02 10.67
CA TYR A 235 -11.82 -0.59 9.49
C TYR A 235 -11.02 -1.75 8.89
N LEU A 236 -11.68 -2.51 8.03
CA LEU A 236 -11.15 -3.65 7.33
C LEU A 236 -11.00 -3.40 5.84
N LYS A 237 -9.92 -3.92 5.27
CA LYS A 237 -9.74 -4.09 3.83
C LYS A 237 -9.14 -5.47 3.59
N LYS A 238 -9.97 -6.43 3.20
CA LYS A 238 -9.60 -7.86 3.14
C LYS A 238 -9.04 -8.33 4.49
N ALA A 239 -7.74 -8.65 4.55
CA ALA A 239 -7.04 -9.09 5.75
C ALA A 239 -6.33 -7.96 6.48
N ALA A 240 -6.33 -6.74 5.95
CA ALA A 240 -5.79 -5.58 6.64
C ALA A 240 -6.81 -5.08 7.67
N LEU A 241 -6.39 -5.05 8.94
CA LEU A 241 -7.06 -4.36 10.03
C LEU A 241 -6.30 -3.08 10.35
N ILE A 242 -6.97 -1.94 10.25
CA ILE A 242 -6.44 -0.63 10.64
C ILE A 242 -7.19 -0.15 11.86
N VAL A 243 -6.51 -0.03 13.01
CA VAL A 243 -7.09 0.46 14.26
C VAL A 243 -6.49 1.82 14.60
N TRP A 244 -7.31 2.86 14.67
CA TRP A 244 -6.93 4.14 15.25
C TRP A 244 -7.13 4.07 16.76
N VAL A 245 -6.04 4.35 17.50
CA VAL A 245 -5.99 4.22 18.96
C VAL A 245 -5.49 5.50 19.61
N GLU A 246 -5.92 5.70 20.86
CA GLU A 246 -5.30 6.65 21.77
C GLU A 246 -3.85 6.25 22.05
N ARG A 247 -2.94 7.23 22.19
CA ARG A 247 -1.51 6.97 22.36
C ARG A 247 -1.21 6.09 23.58
N GLU A 248 -1.92 6.33 24.67
CA GLU A 248 -1.75 5.65 25.96
C GLU A 248 -2.20 4.18 25.90
N SER A 249 -3.16 3.86 25.02
CA SER A 249 -3.76 2.53 24.93
C SER A 249 -3.12 1.63 23.86
N ALA A 250 -2.22 2.16 23.03
CA ALA A 250 -1.68 1.42 21.89
C ALA A 250 -0.94 0.14 22.25
N SER A 251 -0.21 0.09 23.37
CA SER A 251 0.46 -1.14 23.80
C SER A 251 -0.55 -2.23 24.18
N ASN A 252 -1.63 -1.88 24.86
CA ASN A 252 -2.69 -2.82 25.22
C ASN A 252 -3.36 -3.43 23.98
N VAL A 253 -3.63 -2.61 22.95
CA VAL A 253 -4.21 -3.11 21.70
C VAL A 253 -3.22 -4.03 20.97
N VAL A 254 -1.93 -3.70 20.94
CA VAL A 254 -0.92 -4.57 20.33
C VAL A 254 -0.86 -5.92 21.03
N GLU A 255 -0.71 -5.94 22.35
CA GLU A 255 -0.65 -7.16 23.16
C GLU A 255 -1.88 -8.04 22.91
N LEU A 256 -3.09 -7.45 22.94
CA LEU A 256 -4.34 -8.15 22.70
C LEU A 256 -4.40 -8.84 21.33
N LEU A 257 -3.87 -8.18 20.28
CA LEU A 257 -3.86 -8.73 18.92
C LEU A 257 -2.76 -9.80 18.77
N GLU A 258 -1.59 -9.59 19.36
CA GLU A 258 -0.46 -10.55 19.35
C GLU A 258 -0.76 -11.83 20.13
N GLU A 259 -1.48 -11.74 21.26
CA GLU A 259 -1.98 -12.91 22.02
C GLU A 259 -2.89 -13.81 21.17
N ARG A 260 -3.46 -13.30 20.08
CA ARG A 260 -4.23 -14.08 19.09
C ARG A 260 -3.38 -14.60 17.93
N GLY A 261 -2.07 -14.45 18.00
CA GLY A 261 -1.12 -14.88 16.98
C GLY A 261 -1.15 -14.01 15.71
N LEU A 262 -1.68 -12.79 15.79
CA LEU A 262 -1.72 -11.88 14.64
C LEU A 262 -0.36 -11.20 14.45
N LYS A 263 -0.06 -10.87 13.20
CA LYS A 263 1.10 -10.02 12.87
C LYS A 263 0.69 -8.57 13.04
N VAL A 264 1.30 -7.86 13.99
CA VAL A 264 0.86 -6.52 14.43
C VAL A 264 1.99 -5.50 14.30
N PHE A 265 1.64 -4.26 13.97
CA PHE A 265 2.56 -3.15 13.82
C PHE A 265 1.97 -1.89 14.42
N LYS A 266 2.77 -1.14 15.18
CA LYS A 266 2.47 0.28 15.47
C LYS A 266 2.93 1.10 14.27
N SER A 267 2.07 1.99 13.77
CA SER A 267 2.36 2.84 12.62
C SER A 267 1.61 4.17 12.72
N THR A 268 1.73 4.99 11.68
CA THR A 268 1.00 6.24 11.48
C THR A 268 0.80 6.44 9.98
N ILE A 269 0.35 7.62 9.57
CA ILE A 269 0.23 7.98 8.15
C ILE A 269 1.57 8.51 7.65
N SER A 270 2.13 7.90 6.60
CA SER A 270 3.35 8.38 5.95
C SER A 270 3.04 9.61 5.08
N ASP A 271 3.81 10.69 5.19
CA ASP A 271 3.63 11.86 4.30
C ASP A 271 4.27 11.64 2.92
N ARG A 272 4.97 10.51 2.73
CA ARG A 272 5.75 10.24 1.52
C ARG A 272 4.97 9.31 0.61
N GLY A 273 5.00 9.60 -0.68
CA GLY A 273 4.75 8.57 -1.69
C GLY A 273 6.02 7.73 -1.91
N VAL A 274 6.06 6.97 -3.00
CA VAL A 274 7.27 6.23 -3.42
C VAL A 274 8.51 7.14 -3.45
N THR A 275 9.61 6.67 -2.86
CA THR A 275 10.92 7.31 -2.93
C THR A 275 11.99 6.37 -3.49
N VAL A 276 13.01 6.96 -4.11
CA VAL A 276 14.20 6.24 -4.60
C VAL A 276 15.42 6.82 -3.89
N ASP A 277 15.95 6.07 -2.93
CA ASP A 277 17.11 6.48 -2.16
C ASP A 277 18.41 6.09 -2.88
N ASN A 278 19.28 7.09 -3.04
CA ASN A 278 20.65 6.91 -3.51
C ASN A 278 21.59 6.78 -2.30
N THR A 279 21.38 5.83 -1.39
CA THR A 279 22.43 5.51 -0.43
C THR A 279 23.48 4.67 -1.15
N SER A 280 24.57 5.34 -1.53
CA SER A 280 25.83 4.67 -1.85
C SER A 280 26.43 4.14 -0.55
N GLU A 281 25.90 3.04 -0.02
CA GLU A 281 26.64 2.25 0.96
C GLU A 281 27.79 1.58 0.22
N SER A 282 28.94 2.24 0.26
CA SER A 282 30.21 1.55 0.06
C SER A 282 30.36 0.60 1.25
N PRO A 283 30.54 -0.72 1.05
CA PRO A 283 30.90 -1.58 2.17
C PRO A 283 32.21 -1.03 2.74
N GLU A 284 32.22 -0.63 4.00
CA GLU A 284 33.42 -0.20 4.71
C GLU A 284 34.51 -1.26 4.50
N LYS A 285 35.50 -0.94 3.67
CA LYS A 285 36.73 -1.71 3.61
C LYS A 285 37.39 -1.54 4.98
N GLY A 286 37.48 -2.66 5.71
CA GLY A 286 38.05 -2.72 7.04
C GLY A 286 39.34 -1.93 7.15
N LYS A 287 39.39 -1.02 8.12
CA LYS A 287 40.64 -0.40 8.56
C LYS A 287 41.50 -1.51 9.18
N PRO A 288 42.79 -1.64 8.79
CA PRO A 288 43.68 -2.60 9.42
C PRO A 288 43.96 -2.19 10.87
N ALA A 289 43.89 -3.17 11.76
CA ALA A 289 44.27 -3.03 13.16
C ALA A 289 45.73 -2.57 13.27
N TYR A 290 45.94 -1.48 14.02
CA TYR A 290 47.26 -0.96 14.35
C TYR A 290 47.97 -1.97 15.27
N LYS A 291 48.93 -2.75 14.73
CA LYS A 291 49.88 -3.50 15.55
C LYS A 291 50.99 -2.56 16.00
N GLY A 292 50.85 -1.99 17.19
CA GLY A 292 51.98 -1.40 17.92
C GLY A 292 52.89 -2.52 18.44
N LYS A 293 54.14 -2.53 17.98
CA LYS A 293 55.22 -3.37 18.50
C LYS A 293 55.88 -2.67 19.71
N THR A 294 55.99 -3.44 20.80
CA THR A 294 57.14 -3.58 21.72
C THR A 294 57.84 -2.33 22.24
N GLY A 295 57.68 -2.08 23.54
CA GLY A 295 58.84 -1.91 24.43
C GLY A 295 59.24 -3.27 25.01
#